data_AF-A0A7W1K1U4-F1
#
_entry.id   AF-A0A7W1K1U4-F1
#
_cell.length_a   1.000
_cell.length_b   1.000
_cell.length_c   1.000
_cell.angle_alpha   90.00
_cell.angle_beta   90.00
_cell.angle_gamma   90.00
#
_symmetry.space_group_name_H-M   'P 1'
#
loop_
_entity.id
_entity.type
_entity.pdbx_description
1 polymer ?
#
loop_
_entity_poly.entity_id
_entity_poly.type
_entity_poly.pdbx_seq_one_letter_code
_entity_poly.pdbx_strand_id
1 'polypeptide(L)' 'MRSSSSRRPCRCASPRRAKVQDAYSLRCAPQVHGASRDLLDYVDYTVSVQLNAATDNPLVLVDDDVLVSNGNFHGQPLA' A
#
# COMPACT_ATOMS: atom_id res chain seq x y z
N MET A 1 56.22 -23.01 -2.51
CA MET A 1 55.56 -22.57 -1.26
C MET A 1 54.36 -21.69 -1.63
N ARG A 2 53.18 -22.27 -1.83
CA ARG A 2 51.93 -21.51 -1.93
C ARG A 2 51.14 -21.82 -0.67
N SER A 3 50.98 -20.83 0.21
CA SER A 3 50.20 -20.97 1.43
C SER A 3 48.73 -21.21 1.06
N SER A 4 48.27 -22.42 1.36
CA SER A 4 46.88 -22.83 1.32
C SER A 4 46.11 -22.11 2.42
N SER A 5 45.63 -20.89 2.11
CA SER A 5 44.61 -20.23 2.92
C SER A 5 43.32 -21.04 2.85
N SER A 6 43.12 -21.84 3.89
CA SER A 6 41.93 -22.62 4.20
C SER A 6 40.70 -21.73 4.25
N ARG A 7 40.00 -21.56 3.11
CA ARG A 7 38.61 -21.12 3.12
C ARG A 7 37.78 -22.26 3.67
N ARG A 8 37.55 -22.24 4.98
CA ARG A 8 36.60 -23.16 5.62
C ARG A 8 35.24 -22.97 4.92
N PRO A 9 34.64 -24.01 4.31
CA PRO A 9 33.29 -23.87 3.81
C PRO A 9 32.38 -23.69 5.03
N CYS A 10 31.53 -22.66 5.05
CA CYS A 10 30.46 -22.52 6.03
C CYS A 10 29.63 -23.82 6.01
N ARG A 11 29.93 -24.70 6.96
CA ARG A 11 29.54 -26.10 6.95
C ARG A 11 28.15 -26.19 7.53
N CYS A 12 27.13 -25.76 6.78
CA CYS A 12 25.77 -25.93 7.26
C CYS A 12 25.10 -27.21 6.75
N ALA A 13 25.65 -28.12 5.93
CA ALA A 13 24.82 -29.21 5.36
C ALA A 13 24.78 -30.48 6.23
N SER A 14 23.82 -30.55 7.15
CA SER A 14 23.19 -31.79 7.66
C SER A 14 21.75 -31.88 7.10
N PRO A 15 21.06 -33.05 7.13
CA PRO A 15 19.76 -33.23 6.45
C PRO A 15 18.59 -32.44 7.08
N ARG A 16 18.88 -31.63 8.10
CA ARG A 16 18.08 -30.49 8.54
C ARG A 16 19.01 -29.30 8.68
N ARG A 17 19.41 -28.69 7.56
CA ARG A 17 19.98 -27.34 7.55
C ARG A 17 18.96 -26.45 8.26
N ALA A 18 19.20 -26.09 9.52
CA ALA A 18 18.43 -25.03 10.16
C ALA A 18 18.56 -23.81 9.24
N LYS A 19 17.47 -23.48 8.55
CA LYS A 19 17.48 -22.31 7.66
C LYS A 19 17.70 -21.12 8.57
N VAL A 20 18.72 -20.32 8.25
CA VAL A 20 19.09 -19.14 9.04
C VAL A 20 17.95 -18.12 9.07
N GLN A 21 17.04 -18.17 8.09
CA GLN A 21 15.90 -17.30 7.97
C GLN A 21 14.69 -18.07 7.45
N ASP A 22 13.52 -17.63 7.88
CA ASP A 22 12.24 -18.13 7.38
C ASP A 22 11.98 -17.70 5.94
N ALA A 23 11.08 -18.43 5.27
CA ALA A 23 10.61 -18.10 3.94
C ALA A 23 10.03 -16.68 3.92
N TYR A 24 10.24 -15.98 2.81
CA TYR A 24 9.83 -14.57 2.68
C TYR A 24 8.32 -14.38 2.83
N SER A 25 7.53 -15.34 2.36
CA SER A 25 6.07 -15.37 2.53
C SER A 25 5.61 -15.37 3.98
N LEU A 26 6.41 -15.88 4.91
CA LEU A 26 6.12 -15.83 6.35
C LEU A 26 6.76 -14.59 6.99
N ARG A 27 8.06 -14.41 6.77
CA ARG A 27 8.86 -13.37 7.44
C ARG A 27 8.45 -11.96 7.06
N CYS A 28 7.99 -11.77 5.83
CA CYS A 28 7.62 -10.46 5.30
C CYS A 28 6.11 -10.26 5.11
N ALA A 29 5.30 -11.19 5.62
CA ALA A 29 3.86 -11.05 5.63
C ALA A 29 3.41 -9.73 6.29
N PRO A 30 3.93 -9.29 7.45
CA PRO A 30 3.48 -8.04 8.06
C PRO A 30 3.78 -6.80 7.21
N GLN A 31 4.94 -6.75 6.54
CA GLN A 31 5.34 -5.61 5.71
C GLN A 31 4.48 -5.52 4.44
N VAL A 32 4.22 -6.67 3.80
CA VAL A 32 3.39 -6.73 2.60
C VAL A 32 1.93 -6.43 2.92
N HIS A 33 1.37 -7.11 3.94
CA HIS A 33 -0.03 -6.91 4.30
C HIS A 33 -0.28 -5.57 5.00
N GLY A 34 0.69 -5.03 5.73
CA GLY A 34 0.62 -3.69 6.31
C GLY A 34 0.42 -2.63 5.22
N ALA A 35 1.33 -2.58 4.25
CA ALA A 35 1.21 -1.65 3.12
C ALA A 35 -0.10 -1.83 2.33
N SER A 36 -0.59 -3.07 2.22
CA SER A 36 -1.86 -3.35 1.56
C SER A 36 -3.06 -2.82 2.36
N ARG A 37 -3.03 -2.91 3.70
CA ARG A 37 -4.08 -2.35 4.57
C ARG A 37 -4.09 -0.84 4.52
N ASP A 38 -2.93 -0.20 4.57
CA ASP A 38 -2.82 1.27 4.47
C ASP A 38 -3.46 1.78 3.16
N LEU A 39 -3.24 1.05 2.05
CA LEU A 39 -3.87 1.38 0.77
C LEU A 39 -5.40 1.18 0.81
N LEU A 40 -5.89 0.12 1.44
CA LEU A 40 -7.33 -0.13 1.57
C LEU A 40 -8.00 0.96 2.43
N ASP A 41 -7.37 1.38 3.52
CA ASP A 41 -7.87 2.46 4.37
C ASP A 41 -7.93 3.79 3.58
N TYR A 42 -6.94 4.06 2.74
CA TYR A 42 -6.95 5.23 1.85
C TYR A 42 -8.08 5.18 0.82
N VAL A 43 -8.31 4.01 0.20
CA VAL A 43 -9.40 3.81 -0.76
C VAL A 43 -10.75 3.99 -0.08
N ASP A 44 -10.95 3.37 1.09
CA ASP A 44 -12.19 3.48 1.86
C ASP A 44 -12.49 4.95 2.21
N TYR A 45 -11.48 5.68 2.67
CA TYR A 45 -11.59 7.11 2.94
C TYR A 45 -11.99 7.90 1.68
N THR A 46 -11.26 7.69 0.58
CA THR A 46 -11.46 8.46 -0.66
C THR A 46 -12.86 8.22 -1.25
N VAL A 47 -13.27 6.95 -1.31
CA VAL A 47 -14.60 6.56 -1.79
C VAL A 47 -15.69 7.09 -0.87
N SER A 48 -15.51 7.01 0.46
CA SER A 48 -16.47 7.54 1.42
C SER A 48 -16.69 9.05 1.24
N VAL A 49 -15.63 9.82 1.02
CA VAL A 49 -15.75 11.26 0.73
C VAL A 49 -16.51 11.50 -0.57
N GLN A 50 -16.16 10.80 -1.65
CA GLN A 50 -16.77 11.02 -2.97
C GLN A 50 -18.23 10.59 -3.04
N LEU A 51 -18.61 9.51 -2.34
CA LEU A 51 -20.01 9.06 -2.24
C LEU A 51 -20.92 10.08 -1.53
N ASN A 52 -20.35 10.91 -0.67
CA ASN A 52 -21.07 11.94 0.09
C ASN A 52 -20.85 13.36 -0.48
N ALA A 53 -20.12 13.51 -1.58
CA ALA A 53 -19.87 14.79 -2.21
C ALA A 53 -21.01 15.20 -3.15
N ALA A 54 -21.27 16.50 -3.25
CA ALA A 54 -22.13 17.06 -4.30
C ALA A 54 -21.31 17.21 -5.58
N THR A 55 -21.46 16.24 -6.49
CA THR A 55 -20.71 16.15 -7.75
C THR A 55 -21.43 16.78 -8.94
N ASP A 56 -22.47 17.56 -8.70
CA ASP A 56 -23.25 18.24 -9.73
C ASP A 56 -22.67 19.62 -10.08
N ASN A 57 -23.17 20.19 -11.17
CA ASN A 57 -22.81 21.54 -11.60
C ASN A 57 -23.97 22.16 -12.41
N PRO A 58 -24.45 23.37 -12.07
CA PRO A 58 -24.00 24.23 -10.96
C PRO A 58 -24.49 23.74 -9.59
N LEU A 59 -23.76 24.08 -8.54
CA LEU A 59 -24.24 23.93 -7.16
C LEU A 59 -25.22 25.04 -6.82
N VAL A 60 -26.32 24.68 -6.15
CA VAL A 60 -27.33 25.63 -5.68
C VAL A 60 -27.16 25.87 -4.18
N LEU A 61 -26.74 27.07 -3.79
CA LEU A 61 -26.63 27.49 -2.40
C LEU A 61 -27.89 28.27 -2.02
N VAL A 62 -28.88 27.54 -1.46
CA VAL A 62 -30.24 28.06 -1.22
C VAL A 62 -30.24 29.23 -0.23
N ASP A 63 -29.47 29.13 0.85
CA ASP A 63 -29.42 30.16 1.90
C ASP A 63 -28.77 31.46 1.41
N ASP A 64 -27.90 31.36 0.40
CA ASP A 64 -27.18 32.49 -0.18
C ASP A 64 -27.84 33.04 -1.46
N ASP A 65 -28.87 32.37 -1.99
CA ASP A 65 -29.50 32.66 -3.30
C ASP A 65 -28.49 32.72 -4.46
N VAL A 66 -27.51 31.79 -4.45
CA VAL A 66 -26.38 31.77 -5.40
C VAL A 66 -26.27 30.43 -6.14
N LEU A 67 -25.92 30.52 -7.42
CA LEU A 67 -25.50 29.40 -8.27
C LEU A 67 -23.98 29.41 -8.46
N VAL A 68 -23.31 28.30 -8.12
CA VAL A 68 -21.85 28.17 -8.22
C VAL A 68 -21.47 27.17 -9.31
N SER A 69 -20.81 27.68 -10.35
CA SER A 69 -20.18 26.83 -11.36
C SER A 69 -18.91 26.18 -10.78
N ASN A 70 -18.76 24.88 -10.96
CA ASN A 70 -17.68 24.08 -10.40
C ASN A 70 -17.36 22.86 -11.28
N GLY A 71 -16.34 22.08 -10.88
CA GLY A 71 -15.87 20.88 -11.56
C GLY A 71 -15.98 19.60 -10.72
N ASN A 72 -16.85 19.56 -9.71
CA ASN A 72 -16.94 18.45 -8.75
C ASN A 72 -17.35 17.12 -9.39
N PHE A 73 -17.92 17.15 -10.59
CA PHE A 73 -18.19 15.96 -11.40
C PHE A 73 -16.90 15.24 -11.88
N HIS A 74 -15.73 15.87 -11.75
CA HIS A 74 -14.48 15.28 -12.19
C HIS A 74 -13.92 14.29 -11.15
N GLY A 75 -14.08 13.00 -11.42
CA GLY A 75 -13.66 11.90 -10.52
C GLY A 75 -12.16 11.61 -10.45
N GLN A 76 -11.29 12.62 -10.58
CA GLN A 76 -9.83 12.41 -10.50
C GLN A 76 -9.39 11.70 -9.20
N PRO A 77 -10.00 11.96 -8.02
CA PRO A 77 -9.64 11.25 -6.81
C PRO A 77 -9.86 9.73 -6.87
N LEU A 78 -10.70 9.24 -7.79
CA LEU A 78 -11.02 7.82 -7.97
C LEU A 78 -10.20 7.14 -9.08
N ALA A 79 -9.47 7.90 -9.89
CA ALA A 79 -8.72 7.40 -11.05
C ALA A 79 -7.31 6.91 -10.68
#